data_AF-A0A358EN00-F1
#
_entry.id   AF-A0A358EN00-F1
#
_cell.length_a   1.000
_cell.length_b   1.000
_cell.length_c   1.000
_cell.angle_alpha   90.00
_cell.angle_beta   90.00
_cell.angle_gamma   90.00
#
_symmetry.space_group_name_H-M   'P 1'
#
loop_
_entity.id
_entity.type
_entity.pdbx_description
1 polymer ?
#
loop_
_entity_poly.entity_id
_entity_poly.type
_entity_poly.pdbx_seq_one_letter_code
_entity_poly.pdbx_strand_id
1 'polypeptide(L)' 'MLIVLVHIHVKPDCLEAFRIASLENARNSIQESGIARFDILQDNEDP' A
#
# COMPACT_ATOMS: atom_id res chain seq x y z
N MET A 1 -18.54 7.34 1.08
CA MET A 1 -17.10 7.04 0.89
C MET A 1 -17.01 5.58 0.49
N LEU A 2 -16.54 5.30 -0.71
CA LEU A 2 -16.23 3.92 -1.11
C LEU A 2 -14.88 3.56 -0.47
N ILE A 3 -14.81 2.44 0.23
CA ILE A 3 -13.60 1.96 0.90
C ILE A 3 -13.31 0.57 0.39
N VAL A 4 -12.04 0.34 0.02
CA VAL A 4 -11.53 -0.97 -0.37
C VAL A 4 -10.35 -1.28 0.54
N LEU A 5 -10.40 -2.41 1.25
CA LEU A 5 -9.28 -2.95 2.01
C LEU A 5 -8.65 -4.08 1.21
N VAL A 6 -7.38 -3.95 0.87
CA VAL A 6 -6.64 -4.91 0.05
C VAL A 6 -5.62 -5.62 0.93
N HIS A 7 -5.68 -6.96 0.96
CA HIS A 7 -4.69 -7.80 1.63
C HIS A 7 -3.78 -8.46 0.60
N ILE A 8 -2.47 -8.43 0.85
CA ILE A 8 -1.45 -8.94 -0.06
C ILE A 8 -0.41 -9.69 0.77
N HIS A 9 -0.12 -10.93 0.39
CA HIS A 9 1.07 -11.64 0.86
C HIS A 9 2.19 -11.45 -0.16
N VAL A 10 3.30 -10.92 0.29
CA VAL A 10 4.46 -10.61 -0.54
C VAL A 10 5.47 -11.74 -0.39
N LYS A 11 6.19 -12.06 -1.47
CA LYS A 11 7.31 -12.99 -1.36
C LYS A 11 8.41 -12.36 -0.48
N PRO A 12 9.04 -13.09 0.45
CA PRO A 12 10.03 -12.52 1.36
C PRO A 12 11.21 -11.81 0.67
N ASP A 13 11.63 -12.32 -0.49
CA ASP A 13 12.70 -11.75 -1.32
C ASP A 13 12.30 -10.45 -2.04
N CYS A 14 11.01 -10.14 -2.08
CA CYS A 14 10.45 -8.98 -2.75
C CYS A 14 9.95 -7.90 -1.78
N LEU A 15 10.05 -8.09 -0.46
CA LEU A 15 9.41 -7.22 0.53
C LEU A 15 9.83 -5.74 0.38
N GLU A 16 11.13 -5.47 0.32
CA GLU A 16 11.65 -4.10 0.17
C GLU A 16 11.27 -3.48 -1.18
N ALA A 17 11.36 -4.26 -2.27
CA ALA A 17 10.98 -3.80 -3.60
C ALA A 17 9.48 -3.45 -3.64
N PHE A 18 8.64 -4.27 -3.04
CA PHE A 18 7.20 -4.05 -2.94
C PHE A 18 6.86 -2.83 -2.08
N ARG A 19 7.57 -2.65 -0.95
CA ARG A 19 7.42 -1.48 -0.08
C ARG A 19 7.72 -0.19 -0.84
N ILE A 20 8.84 -0.13 -1.56
CA ILE A 20 9.24 1.07 -2.32
C ILE A 20 8.19 1.39 -3.40
N ALA A 21 7.79 0.39 -4.19
CA ALA A 21 6.79 0.56 -5.24
C ALA A 21 5.42 1.00 -4.68
N SER A 22 5.00 0.43 -3.55
CA SER A 22 3.73 0.76 -2.90
C SER A 22 3.73 2.19 -2.33
N LEU A 23 4.86 2.64 -1.78
CA LEU A 23 5.01 4.01 -1.28
C LEU A 23 4.98 5.03 -2.42
N GLU A 24 5.62 4.75 -3.55
CA GLU A 24 5.52 5.60 -4.74
C GLU A 24 4.08 5.68 -5.24
N ASN A 25 3.38 4.55 -5.34
CA ASN A 25 1.99 4.50 -5.72
C ASN A 25 1.11 5.34 -4.77
N ALA A 26 1.25 5.14 -3.46
CA ALA A 26 0.49 5.89 -2.47
C ALA A 26 0.73 7.41 -2.57
N ARG A 27 1.99 7.85 -2.74
CA ARG A 27 2.35 9.28 -2.88
C ARG A 27 1.71 9.95 -4.09
N ASN A 28 1.55 9.21 -5.18
CA ASN A 28 0.87 9.71 -6.37
C ASN A 28 -0.65 9.67 -6.19
N SER A 29 -1.20 8.58 -5.63
CA SER A 29 -2.65 8.42 -5.48
C SER A 29 -3.29 9.38 -4.50
N ILE A 30 -2.62 9.80 -3.42
CA ILE A 30 -3.17 10.85 -2.55
C ILE A 30 -3.38 12.20 -3.25
N GLN A 31 -2.80 12.41 -4.44
CA GLN A 31 -2.97 13.62 -5.23
C GLN A 31 -4.13 13.51 -6.22
N GLU A 32 -4.70 12.31 -6.40
CA GLU A 32 -5.81 12.08 -7.32
C GLU A 32 -7.11 12.67 -6.77
N SER A 33 -7.92 13.27 -7.64
CA SER A 33 -9.19 13.88 -7.25
C SER A 33 -10.15 12.82 -6.72
N GLY A 34 -10.67 13.04 -5.51
CA GLY A 34 -11.63 12.14 -4.87
C GLY A 34 -10.98 11.04 -4.02
N ILE A 35 -9.65 10.89 -4.01
CA ILE A 35 -8.97 10.00 -3.07
C ILE A 35 -8.89 10.67 -1.70
N ALA A 36 -9.64 10.12 -0.75
CA ALA A 36 -9.60 10.56 0.64
C ALA A 36 -8.42 9.95 1.42
N ARG A 37 -8.04 8.70 1.09
CA ARG A 37 -6.95 7.93 1.73
C ARG A 37 -6.36 6.90 0.77
N PHE A 38 -5.06 6.67 0.92
CA PHE A 38 -4.33 5.56 0.29
C PHE A 38 -3.24 5.10 1.26
N ASP A 39 -3.67 4.41 2.31
CA ASP A 39 -2.80 4.03 3.42
C ASP A 39 -2.09 2.70 3.11
N ILE A 40 -0.78 2.63 3.39
CA ILE A 40 0.01 1.40 3.30
C ILE A 40 0.38 0.97 4.72
N LEU A 41 0.04 -0.27 5.07
CA LEU A 41 0.29 -0.86 6.38
C LEU A 41 1.04 -2.17 6.18
N GLN A 42 1.91 -2.51 7.13
CA GLN A 42 2.56 -3.82 7.20
C GLN A 42 2.04 -4.54 8.44
N ASP A 43 1.79 -5.84 8.29
CA ASP A 43 1.42 -6.70 9.39
C ASP A 43 2.62 -6.88 10.35
N ASN A 44 2.36 -6.82 11.66
CA ASN A 44 3.42 -6.94 12.66
C ASN A 44 3.68 -8.41 13.06
N GLU A 45 2.73 -9.31 12.80
CA GLU A 45 2.84 -10.74 13.11
C GLU A 45 3.36 -11.54 11.90
N ASP A 46 3.00 -11.16 10.67
CA ASP A 46 3.47 -11.79 9.42
C ASP A 46 4.04 -10.75 8.41
N PRO A 47 5.31 -10.35 8.57
CA PRO A 47 5.92 -9.22 7.86
C PRO A 47 6.32 -9.46 6.40
#